data_AF-A0A0M3JEU2-F1
#
_entry.id   AF-A0A0M3JEU2-F1
#
_cell.length_a   1.000
_cell.length_b   1.000
_cell.length_c   1.000
_cell.angle_alpha   90.00
_cell.angle_beta   90.00
_cell.angle_gamma   90.00
#
_symmetry.space_group_name_H-M   'P 1'
#
loop_
_entity.id
_entity.type
_entity.pdbx_description
1 polymer ?
#
loop_
_entity_poly.entity_id
_entity_poly.type
_entity_poly.pdbx_seq_one_letter_code
_entity_poly.pdbx_strand_id
1 'polypeptide(L)'
;MNSMNECEERIPNDHPLTRKQHYLCSNANRRRIWLTISRDKEEGASRHEQFSDTIFWTIRLIFRREVKASEGGDEKERNTVDYIYTANNIPESIAVATLLKQFLKPKKIGPVVNRDELDADKMLPFQEAGIDNLLVYMPVPMEDKQRLLFIQNASAFH
;
A
#
# COMPACT_ATOMS: atom_id res chain seq x y z
N MET A 1 -26.71 -11.72 18.48
CA MET A 1 -27.33 -11.05 17.32
C MET A 1 -26.25 -10.93 16.26
N ASN A 2 -26.49 -11.56 15.11
CA ASN A 2 -25.53 -11.75 14.02
C ASN A 2 -25.11 -10.41 13.42
N SER A 3 -23.81 -10.21 13.22
CA SER A 3 -23.31 -9.19 12.29
C SER A 3 -22.08 -9.72 11.57
N MET A 4 -22.15 -9.64 10.23
CA MET A 4 -21.04 -9.61 9.28
C MET A 4 -20.26 -10.90 9.05
N ASN A 5 -20.89 -11.83 8.33
CA ASN A 5 -20.20 -12.60 7.29
C ASN A 5 -20.73 -12.10 5.93
N GLU A 6 -20.15 -11.03 5.41
CA GLU A 6 -20.16 -10.82 3.96
C GLU A 6 -18.92 -11.56 3.42
N CYS A 7 -19.10 -12.86 3.19
CA CYS A 7 -18.25 -13.57 2.25
C CYS A 7 -18.45 -12.89 0.90
N GLU A 8 -17.48 -12.11 0.44
CA GLU A 8 -17.45 -11.60 -0.93
C GLU A 8 -17.58 -12.80 -1.89
N GLU A 9 -18.79 -13.01 -2.41
CA GLU A 9 -19.04 -13.97 -3.47
C GLU A 9 -18.19 -13.56 -4.68
N ARG A 10 -17.12 -14.32 -4.95
CA ARG A 10 -16.39 -14.23 -6.22
C ARG A 10 -17.27 -14.77 -7.33
N ILE A 11 -18.06 -13.88 -7.93
CA ILE A 11 -18.78 -14.10 -9.18
C ILE A 11 -17.77 -14.48 -10.29
N PRO A 12 -18.06 -15.46 -11.17
CA PRO A 12 -17.14 -15.92 -12.21
C PRO A 12 -16.56 -14.79 -13.08
N ASN A 13 -15.31 -14.98 -13.50
CA ASN A 13 -14.43 -14.05 -14.25
C ASN A 13 -14.87 -13.78 -15.71
N ASP A 14 -16.16 -13.72 -16.01
CA ASP A 14 -16.66 -13.64 -17.40
C ASP A 14 -16.83 -12.22 -17.95
N HIS A 15 -16.29 -11.19 -17.27
CA HIS A 15 -16.26 -9.84 -17.85
C HIS A 15 -14.95 -9.60 -18.60
N PRO A 16 -14.99 -9.25 -19.89
CA PRO A 16 -13.78 -9.01 -20.66
C PRO A 16 -13.03 -7.81 -20.08
N LEU A 17 -11.74 -7.98 -19.82
CA LEU A 17 -10.86 -6.89 -19.40
C LEU A 17 -10.91 -5.78 -20.45
N THR A 18 -10.92 -4.52 -20.00
CA THR A 18 -10.82 -3.39 -20.92
C THR A 18 -9.46 -3.41 -21.62
N ARG A 19 -9.34 -2.76 -22.79
CA ARG A 19 -8.06 -2.69 -23.53
C ARG A 19 -6.93 -2.15 -22.67
N LYS A 20 -7.20 -1.17 -21.81
CA LYS A 20 -6.23 -0.58 -20.87
C LYS A 20 -5.81 -1.59 -19.81
N GLN A 21 -6.77 -2.31 -19.22
CA GLN A 21 -6.49 -3.36 -18.21
C GLN A 21 -5.69 -4.51 -18.81
N HIS A 22 -6.07 -4.98 -20.01
CA HIS A 22 -5.32 -6.02 -20.73
C HIS A 22 -3.89 -5.57 -21.04
N TYR A 23 -3.71 -4.32 -21.48
CA TYR A 23 -2.40 -3.75 -21.76
C TYR A 23 -1.52 -3.66 -20.50
N LEU A 24 -2.08 -3.22 -19.36
CA LEU A 24 -1.39 -3.25 -18.07
C LEU A 24 -1.02 -4.67 -17.65
N CYS A 25 -1.97 -5.61 -17.67
CA CYS A 25 -1.75 -7.00 -17.26
C CYS A 25 -0.67 -7.67 -18.11
N SER A 26 -0.70 -7.48 -19.43
CA SER A 26 0.32 -8.04 -20.33
C SER A 26 1.71 -7.51 -20.01
N ASN A 27 1.85 -6.21 -19.72
CA ASN A 27 3.15 -5.61 -19.41
C ASN A 27 3.62 -5.93 -17.99
N ALA A 28 2.71 -6.08 -17.03
CA ALA A 28 3.01 -6.54 -15.67
C ALA A 28 3.50 -8.00 -15.68
N ASN A 29 2.86 -8.88 -16.46
CA ASN A 29 3.28 -10.27 -16.61
C ASN A 29 4.68 -10.39 -17.21
N ARG A 30 5.06 -9.53 -18.17
CA ARG A 30 6.45 -9.47 -18.69
C ARG A 30 7.48 -9.15 -17.61
N ARG A 31 7.07 -8.42 -16.57
CA ARG A 31 7.87 -8.08 -15.38
C ARG A 31 7.71 -9.10 -14.25
N ARG A 32 7.04 -10.23 -14.50
CA ARG A 32 6.74 -11.29 -13.51
C ARG A 32 5.88 -10.78 -12.35
N ILE A 33 4.96 -9.87 -12.64
CA ILE A 33 3.97 -9.35 -11.70
C ILE A 33 2.60 -9.83 -12.14
N TRP A 34 1.96 -10.66 -11.32
CA TRP A 34 0.59 -11.14 -11.54
C TRP A 34 -0.39 -10.22 -10.84
N LEU A 35 -1.31 -9.65 -11.61
CA LEU A 35 -2.33 -8.72 -11.12
C LEU A 35 -3.70 -9.39 -11.07
N THR A 36 -4.42 -9.17 -9.97
CA THR A 36 -5.85 -9.45 -9.88
C THR A 36 -6.60 -8.14 -10.08
N ILE A 37 -7.55 -8.11 -11.02
CA ILE A 37 -8.36 -6.93 -11.29
C ILE A 37 -9.63 -7.01 -10.44
N SER A 38 -9.76 -6.10 -9.47
CA SER A 38 -10.99 -5.91 -8.70
C SER A 38 -12.01 -5.12 -9.52
N ARG A 39 -13.30 -5.47 -9.41
CA ARG A 39 -14.40 -4.80 -10.12
C ARG A 39 -14.72 -3.42 -9.54
N ASP A 40 -14.39 -3.24 -8.27
CA ASP A 40 -14.89 -2.14 -7.42
C ASP A 40 -13.92 -0.95 -7.38
N LYS A 41 -12.80 -1.04 -8.11
CA LYS A 41 -11.76 0.00 -8.12
C LYS A 41 -11.86 0.85 -9.38
N GLU A 42 -11.87 2.17 -9.17
CA GLU A 42 -11.94 3.17 -10.24
C GLU A 42 -10.86 2.96 -11.32
N GLU A 43 -11.25 3.18 -12.57
CA GLU A 43 -10.33 3.22 -13.69
C GLU A 43 -9.31 4.35 -13.50
N GLY A 44 -8.01 4.05 -13.63
CA GLY A 44 -6.95 5.07 -13.75
C GLY A 44 -5.93 5.13 -12.61
N ALA A 45 -6.04 4.27 -11.59
CA ALA A 45 -5.07 4.19 -10.50
C ALA A 45 -3.68 3.73 -10.99
N SER A 46 -3.52 2.43 -11.26
CA SER A 46 -2.30 1.88 -11.86
C SER A 46 -2.42 1.80 -13.39
N ARG A 47 -1.36 2.14 -14.11
CA ARG A 47 -1.32 2.12 -15.58
C ARG A 47 0.08 1.81 -16.12
N HIS A 48 0.13 1.28 -17.34
CA HIS A 48 1.37 1.23 -18.12
C HIS A 48 1.40 2.45 -19.06
N GLU A 49 2.47 3.23 -19.00
CA GLU A 49 2.72 4.36 -19.89
C GLU A 49 3.54 3.90 -21.10
N GLN A 50 3.03 4.17 -22.31
CA GLN A 50 3.60 3.62 -23.55
C GLN A 50 4.90 4.33 -23.93
N PHE A 51 4.99 5.64 -23.72
CA PHE A 51 6.16 6.42 -24.15
C PHE A 51 7.42 6.10 -23.34
N SER A 52 7.26 5.93 -22.03
CA SER A 52 8.39 5.66 -21.12
C SER A 52 8.59 4.16 -20.82
N ASP A 53 7.77 3.27 -21.38
CA ASP A 53 7.68 1.85 -21.02
C ASP A 53 7.80 1.63 -19.51
N THR A 54 6.98 2.36 -18.75
CA THR A 54 7.02 2.36 -17.28
C THR A 54 5.63 2.05 -16.74
N ILE A 55 5.55 1.12 -15.79
CA ILE A 55 4.33 0.96 -15.01
C ILE A 55 4.31 2.00 -13.89
N PHE A 56 3.24 2.78 -13.82
CA PHE A 56 2.91 3.63 -12.70
C PHE A 56 1.88 2.93 -11.81
N TRP A 57 2.19 2.84 -10.53
CA TRP A 57 1.39 2.20 -9.52
C TRP A 57 0.63 3.22 -8.67
N THR A 58 -0.59 2.86 -8.30
CA THR A 58 -1.25 3.41 -7.12
C THR A 58 -1.06 2.45 -5.96
N ILE A 59 -0.52 2.97 -4.86
CA ILE A 59 -0.12 2.20 -3.68
C ILE A 59 -0.88 2.73 -2.48
N ARG A 60 -1.63 1.85 -1.81
CA ARG A 60 -2.27 2.15 -0.53
C ARG A 60 -1.31 1.80 0.61
N LEU A 61 -0.86 2.80 1.34
CA LEU A 61 0.01 2.71 2.50
C LEU A 61 -0.85 2.74 3.77
N ILE A 62 -0.50 1.90 4.74
CA ILE A 62 -1.15 1.83 6.05
C ILE A 62 -0.06 1.95 7.12
N PHE A 63 -0.03 3.09 7.79
CA PHE A 63 0.85 3.34 8.93
C PHE A 63 0.11 2.91 10.19
N ARG A 64 0.55 1.80 10.77
CA ARG A 64 -0.08 1.18 11.94
C ARG A 64 0.82 1.32 13.16
N ARG A 65 0.27 1.78 14.27
CA ARG A 65 0.93 1.80 15.59
C ARG A 65 0.08 1.13 16.66
N GLU A 66 0.73 0.50 17.62
CA GLU A 66 0.07 0.01 18.83
C GLU A 66 -0.06 1.14 19.86
N VAL A 67 -1.22 1.21 20.52
CA VAL A 67 -1.49 2.10 21.65
C VAL A 67 -1.60 1.24 22.90
N LYS A 68 -0.83 1.58 23.94
CA LYS A 68 -0.91 0.86 25.21
C LYS A 68 -2.32 1.02 25.77
N ALA A 69 -2.93 -0.09 26.19
CA ALA A 69 -4.16 -0.06 26.95
C ALA A 69 -3.91 0.71 28.25
N SER A 70 -4.81 1.63 28.59
CA SER A 70 -4.85 2.28 29.90
C SER A 70 -4.92 1.21 31.00
N GLU A 71 -4.15 1.40 32.07
CA GLU A 71 -4.09 0.50 33.22
C GLU A 71 -5.50 0.19 33.75
N GLY A 72 -6.00 -1.02 33.48
CA GLY A 72 -7.32 -1.50 33.95
C GLY A 72 -8.23 -2.16 32.91
N GLY A 73 -7.84 -2.22 31.62
CA GLY A 73 -8.59 -2.94 30.58
C GLY A 73 -7.98 -4.32 30.25
N ASP A 74 -8.82 -5.32 30.03
CA ASP A 74 -8.44 -6.71 29.67
C ASP A 74 -7.33 -6.76 28.59
N GLU A 75 -6.29 -7.57 28.83
CA GLU A 75 -5.06 -7.72 28.02
C GLU A 75 -5.28 -8.25 26.57
N LYS A 76 -6.52 -8.36 26.11
CA LYS A 76 -6.88 -9.04 24.85
C LYS A 76 -7.13 -8.11 23.65
N GLU A 77 -7.26 -6.81 23.84
CA GLU A 77 -7.40 -5.85 22.73
C GLU A 77 -6.20 -4.91 22.69
N ARG A 78 -5.17 -5.29 21.91
CA ARG A 78 -4.14 -4.32 21.51
C ARG A 78 -4.81 -3.30 20.60
N ASN A 79 -5.10 -2.13 21.14
CA ASN A 79 -5.64 -1.03 20.35
C ASN A 79 -4.60 -0.56 19.35
N THR A 80 -4.90 -0.68 18.05
CA THR A 80 -4.06 -0.15 16.98
C THR A 80 -4.67 1.11 16.39
N VAL A 81 -3.83 2.11 16.11
CA VAL A 81 -4.22 3.29 15.35
C VAL A 81 -3.62 3.21 13.96
N ASP A 82 -4.49 3.24 12.96
CA ASP A 82 -4.13 3.19 11.55
C ASP A 82 -4.27 4.57 10.89
N TYR A 83 -3.28 4.95 10.11
CA TYR A 83 -3.33 6.06 9.17
C TYR A 83 -3.14 5.53 7.75
N ILE A 84 -4.14 5.77 6.89
CA ILE A 84 -4.18 5.24 5.53
C ILE A 84 -3.94 6.37 4.54
N TYR A 85 -3.05 6.16 3.58
CA TYR A 85 -2.76 7.11 2.50
C TYR A 85 -2.66 6.37 1.17
N THR A 86 -3.26 6.91 0.12
CA THR A 86 -3.18 6.34 -1.24
C THR A 86 -2.27 7.22 -2.09
N ALA A 87 -1.05 6.73 -2.36
CA ALA A 87 -0.09 7.39 -3.22
C ALA A 87 -0.33 6.98 -4.68
N ASN A 88 -0.42 7.95 -5.57
CA ASN A 88 -0.65 7.73 -7.00
C ASN A 88 0.61 8.02 -7.82
N ASN A 89 0.64 7.54 -9.06
CA ASN A 89 1.72 7.84 -10.01
C ASN A 89 3.12 7.40 -9.52
N ILE A 90 3.23 6.28 -8.82
CA ILE A 90 4.52 5.77 -8.35
C ILE A 90 5.17 4.93 -9.47
N PRO A 91 6.31 5.35 -10.05
CA PRO A 91 6.98 4.55 -11.07
C PRO A 91 7.49 3.23 -10.46
N GLU A 92 7.43 2.15 -11.24
CA GLU A 92 7.89 0.82 -10.82
C GLU A 92 9.37 0.76 -10.41
N SER A 93 10.19 1.72 -10.86
CA SER A 93 11.60 1.82 -10.51
C SER A 93 11.85 2.43 -9.13
N ILE A 94 10.85 3.03 -8.48
CA ILE A 94 11.01 3.60 -7.14
C ILE A 94 11.06 2.50 -6.09
N ALA A 95 12.16 2.46 -5.34
CA ALA A 95 12.29 1.61 -4.17
C ALA A 95 11.33 2.03 -3.05
N VAL A 96 10.79 1.04 -2.32
CA VAL A 96 9.90 1.24 -1.16
C VAL A 96 10.54 2.18 -0.13
N ALA A 97 11.83 2.03 0.14
CA ALA A 97 12.56 2.91 1.06
C ALA A 97 12.54 4.39 0.61
N THR A 98 12.69 4.65 -0.69
CA THR A 98 12.64 6.00 -1.26
C THR A 98 11.23 6.60 -1.16
N LEU A 99 10.21 5.79 -1.38
CA LEU A 99 8.81 6.18 -1.18
C LEU A 99 8.55 6.56 0.28
N LEU A 100 8.91 5.69 1.23
CA LEU A 100 8.71 5.92 2.67
C LEU A 100 9.44 7.17 3.16
N LYS A 101 10.65 7.46 2.67
CA LYS A 101 11.38 8.68 3.01
C LYS A 101 10.58 9.97 2.72
N GLN A 102 9.70 9.97 1.70
CA GLN A 102 8.84 11.13 1.42
C GLN A 102 7.80 11.38 2.53
N PHE A 103 7.39 10.33 3.24
CA PHE A 103 6.44 10.42 4.36
C PHE A 103 7.14 10.70 5.70
N LEU A 104 8.36 10.19 5.87
CA LEU A 104 9.16 10.37 7.09
C LEU A 104 9.85 11.73 7.15
N LYS A 105 10.19 12.29 5.99
CA LYS A 105 10.80 13.62 5.86
C LYS A 105 10.06 14.42 4.77
N PRO A 106 8.78 14.76 5.00
CA PRO A 106 7.95 15.39 3.99
C PRO A 106 8.44 16.80 3.69
N LYS A 107 8.55 17.11 2.40
CA LYS A 107 8.88 18.45 1.91
C LYS A 107 7.61 19.29 1.83
N LYS A 108 7.74 20.62 1.89
CA LYS A 108 6.62 21.55 1.67
C LYS A 108 5.90 21.24 0.36
N ILE A 109 6.68 21.06 -0.72
CA ILE A 109 6.20 20.55 -2.00
C ILE A 109 7.03 19.30 -2.31
N GLY A 110 6.39 18.14 -2.28
CA GLY A 110 7.03 16.84 -2.48
C GLY A 110 6.61 16.18 -3.79
N PRO A 111 7.41 15.24 -4.31
CA PRO A 111 7.11 14.53 -5.55
C PRO A 111 5.95 13.53 -5.42
N VAL A 112 5.71 13.02 -4.21
CA VAL A 112 4.66 12.03 -3.93
C VAL A 112 3.58 12.61 -3.02
N VAL A 113 4.00 13.33 -1.97
CA VAL A 113 3.13 13.88 -0.96
C VAL A 113 3.68 15.23 -0.50
N ASN A 114 2.79 16.20 -0.29
CA ASN A 114 3.14 17.47 0.32
C ASN A 114 3.01 17.36 1.84
N ARG A 115 3.85 18.09 2.58
CA ARG A 115 3.80 18.09 4.04
C ARG A 115 2.41 18.41 4.60
N ASP A 116 1.70 19.34 3.95
CA ASP A 116 0.40 19.81 4.42
C ASP A 116 -0.75 18.82 4.11
N GLU A 117 -0.49 17.76 3.34
CA GLU A 117 -1.43 16.65 3.09
C GLU A 117 -1.35 15.55 4.16
N LEU A 118 -0.30 15.57 5.00
CA LEU A 118 -0.09 14.57 6.03
C LEU A 118 -0.68 15.01 7.37
N ASP A 119 -1.31 14.07 8.06
CA ASP A 119 -1.72 14.23 9.44
C ASP A 119 -0.48 14.20 10.34
N ALA A 120 -0.05 15.37 10.81
CA ALA A 120 1.20 15.54 11.57
C ALA A 120 1.19 14.68 12.85
N ASP A 121 0.07 14.62 13.57
CA ASP A 121 -0.03 13.91 14.84
C ASP A 121 0.03 12.38 14.64
N LYS A 122 -0.59 11.88 13.56
CA LYS A 122 -0.52 10.46 13.22
C LYS A 122 0.82 10.05 12.64
N MET A 123 1.49 10.95 11.93
CA MET A 123 2.76 10.66 11.27
C MET A 123 3.98 10.83 12.17
N LEU A 124 3.91 11.72 13.18
CA LEU A 124 5.02 12.04 14.07
C LEU A 124 5.73 10.80 14.66
N PRO A 125 5.02 9.77 15.19
CA PRO A 125 5.69 8.59 15.76
C PRO A 125 6.57 7.85 14.75
N PHE A 126 6.15 7.81 13.48
CA PHE A 126 6.91 7.17 12.41
C PHE A 126 8.10 8.04 11.97
N GLN A 127 7.92 9.35 11.94
CA GLN A 127 8.98 10.32 11.60
C GLN A 127 10.11 10.30 12.64
N GLU A 128 9.76 10.22 13.92
CA GLU A 128 10.71 10.12 15.04
C GLU A 128 11.42 8.77 15.08
N ALA A 129 10.70 7.66 14.85
CA ALA A 129 11.29 6.33 14.79
C ALA A 129 12.33 6.22 13.68
N GLY A 130 12.07 6.84 12.51
CA GLY A 130 12.95 6.76 11.36
C GLY A 130 12.89 5.41 10.64
N ILE A 131 13.38 5.37 9.40
CA ILE A 131 13.15 4.25 8.47
C ILE A 131 13.72 2.91 8.96
N ASP A 132 14.83 2.94 9.70
CA ASP A 132 15.51 1.73 10.18
C ASP A 132 14.71 1.00 11.27
N ASN A 133 13.80 1.72 11.95
CA ASN A 133 12.92 1.18 12.98
C ASN A 133 11.52 0.85 12.47
N LEU A 134 11.26 0.97 11.16
CA LEU A 134 9.98 0.62 10.55
C LEU A 134 10.02 -0.79 9.98
N LEU A 135 9.05 -1.60 10.35
CA LEU A 135 8.79 -2.89 9.72
C LEU A 135 7.76 -2.69 8.62
N VAL A 136 8.10 -3.11 7.41
CA VAL A 136 7.25 -2.94 6.23
C VAL A 136 6.74 -4.29 5.78
N TYR A 137 5.44 -4.35 5.55
CA TYR A 137 4.75 -5.57 5.15
C TYR A 137 3.95 -5.35 3.89
N MET A 138 3.89 -6.37 3.05
CA MET A 138 3.02 -6.40 1.87
C MET A 138 2.07 -7.59 1.94
N PRO A 139 0.76 -7.39 1.73
CA PRO A 139 -0.19 -8.50 1.72
C PRO A 139 0.04 -9.41 0.52
N VAL A 140 -0.01 -10.72 0.75
CA VAL A 140 -0.02 -11.73 -0.30
C VAL A 140 -1.47 -12.08 -0.60
N PRO A 141 -1.93 -11.95 -1.86
CA PRO A 141 -3.26 -12.38 -2.23
C PRO A 141 -3.32 -13.92 -2.22
N MET A 142 -3.77 -14.51 -1.11
CA MET A 142 -4.15 -15.92 -1.00
C MET A 142 -5.62 -16.03 -0.58
N GLU A 143 -6.31 -17.07 -1.06
CA GLU A 143 -7.77 -17.18 -0.99
C GLU A 143 -8.33 -17.13 0.44
N ASP A 144 -7.66 -17.75 1.41
CA ASP A 144 -8.23 -17.94 2.76
C ASP A 144 -7.34 -17.46 3.91
N LYS A 145 -6.21 -16.78 3.62
CA LYS A 145 -5.23 -16.39 4.64
C LYS A 145 -4.66 -15.01 4.38
N GLN A 146 -4.75 -14.13 5.39
CA GLN A 146 -3.97 -12.89 5.43
C GLN A 146 -2.51 -13.24 5.73
N ARG A 147 -1.69 -13.34 4.68
CA ARG A 147 -0.24 -13.44 4.82
C ARG A 147 0.40 -12.11 4.50
N LEU A 148 1.37 -11.72 5.31
CA LEU A 148 2.17 -10.52 5.12
C LEU A 148 3.61 -10.95 4.81
N LEU A 149 4.16 -10.48 3.70
CA LEU A 149 5.59 -10.59 3.42
C LEU A 149 6.31 -9.43 4.07
N PHE A 150 7.33 -9.74 4.86
CA PHE A 150 8.26 -8.73 5.35
C PHE A 150 9.14 -8.24 4.19
N ILE A 151 9.12 -6.93 3.97
CA ILE A 151 9.99 -6.26 3.00
C ILE A 151 11.17 -5.69 3.78
N GLN A 152 12.36 -6.23 3.51
CA GLN A 152 13.57 -5.67 4.09
C GLN A 152 13.80 -4.27 3.49
N ASN A 153 13.89 -3.26 4.36
CA ASN A 153 14.26 -1.90 4.00
C ASN A 153 15.77 -1.84 3.70
N ALA A 154 16.20 -2.48 2.62
CA ALA A 154 17.61 -2.53 2.27
C ALA A 154 18.06 -1.16 1.74
N SER A 155 18.86 -0.46 2.54
CA SER A 155 19.84 0.52 2.05
C SER A 155 21.06 -0.24 1.51
N ALA A 156 20.87 -1.13 0.54
CA ALA A 156 21.99 -1.88 -0.04
C ALA A 156 22.59 -1.12 -1.22
N PHE A 157 23.20 0.04 -0.93
CA PHE A 157 24.24 0.64 -1.75
C PHE A 157 25.22 1.35 -0.81
N HIS A 158 26.24 0.60 -0.38
CA HIS A 158 27.52 1.14 0.05
C HIS A 158 28.52 0.93 -1.08
#